data_AF-A0A973M7I0-F1
#
_entry.id   AF-A0A973M7I0-F1
#
_cell.length_a   1.000
_cell.length_b   1.000
_cell.length_c   1.000
_cell.angle_alpha   90.00
_cell.angle_beta   90.00
_cell.angle_gamma   90.00
#
_symmetry.space_group_name_H-M   'P 1'
#
loop_
_entity.id
_entity.type
_entity.pdbx_description
1 polymer ?
#
loop_
_entity_poly.entity_id
_entity_poly.type
_entity_poly.pdbx_seq_one_letter_code
_entity_poly.pdbx_strand_id
1 'polypeptide(L)' 'GSGATEAEKRQARKDLSRVERRLGKLAEQEAALHEQMAQVADDYGRLGELNTQLQAVLTEKEELELEWLEASEVLE' A
#
# COMPACT_ATOMS: atom_id res chain seq x y z
N GLY A 1 4.72 32.61 3.43
CA GLY A 1 5.89 31.72 3.26
C GLY A 1 5.79 31.13 1.88
N SER A 2 6.88 31.07 1.12
CA SER A 2 6.86 30.58 -0.26
C SER A 2 6.36 29.13 -0.27
N GLY A 3 5.40 28.81 -1.13
CA GLY A 3 4.95 27.43 -1.37
C GLY A 3 6.08 26.57 -1.93
N ALA A 4 5.81 25.26 -2.06
CA ALA A 4 6.76 24.27 -2.53
C ALA A 4 7.46 24.68 -3.84
N THR A 5 8.77 24.47 -3.89
CA THR A 5 9.61 24.70 -5.06
C THR A 5 9.28 23.72 -6.20
N GLU A 6 9.65 24.08 -7.42
CA GLU A 6 9.48 23.18 -8.57
C GLU A 6 10.26 21.87 -8.43
N ALA A 7 11.37 21.85 -7.68
CA ALA A 7 12.11 20.64 -7.37
C ALA A 7 11.31 19.72 -6.43
N GLU A 8 10.73 20.28 -5.37
CA GLU A 8 9.88 19.54 -4.42
C GLU A 8 8.63 18.99 -5.11
N LYS A 9 7.95 19.78 -5.96
CA LYS A 9 6.80 19.30 -6.75
C LYS A 9 7.15 18.17 -7.71
N ARG A 10 8.34 18.21 -8.33
CA ARG A 10 8.79 17.10 -9.19
C ARG A 10 9.06 15.84 -8.40
N GLN A 11 9.61 15.97 -7.19
CA GLN A 11 9.85 14.85 -6.30
C GLN A 11 8.52 14.23 -5.83
N ALA A 12 7.59 15.05 -5.35
CA ALA A 12 6.25 14.62 -4.95
C ALA A 12 5.51 13.85 -6.06
N ARG A 13 5.56 14.31 -7.32
CA ARG A 13 4.98 13.56 -8.46
C ARG A 13 5.61 12.19 -8.67
N LYS A 14 6.92 12.05 -8.43
CA LYS A 14 7.61 10.75 -8.54
C LYS A 14 7.21 9.82 -7.39
N ASP A 15 7.10 10.36 -6.19
CA ASP A 15 6.69 9.60 -5.01
C ASP A 15 5.25 9.11 -5.15
N LEU A 16 4.30 9.96 -5.54
CA LEU A 16 2.92 9.53 -5.88
C LEU A 16 2.92 8.38 -6.88
N SER A 17 3.63 8.54 -8.01
CA SER A 17 3.68 7.51 -9.04
C SER A 17 4.29 6.19 -8.55
N ARG A 18 5.27 6.24 -7.63
CA ARG A 18 5.86 5.05 -7.00
C ARG A 18 4.85 4.40 -6.04
N VAL A 19 4.21 5.20 -5.20
CA VAL A 19 3.24 4.76 -4.20
C VAL A 19 2.04 4.09 -4.87
N GLU A 20 1.46 4.72 -5.89
CA GLU A 20 0.35 4.14 -6.67
C GLU A 20 0.70 2.78 -7.28
N ARG A 21 1.91 2.65 -7.85
CA ARG A 21 2.40 1.37 -8.38
C ARG A 21 2.55 0.30 -7.29
N ARG A 22 2.96 0.68 -6.08
CA ARG A 22 3.09 -0.26 -4.95
C ARG A 22 1.73 -0.67 -4.40
N LEU A 23 0.83 0.29 -4.20
CA LEU A 23 -0.56 0.04 -3.77
C LEU A 23 -1.27 -0.92 -4.73
N GLY A 24 -1.08 -0.76 -6.05
CA GLY A 24 -1.62 -1.69 -7.05
C GLY A 24 -1.12 -3.13 -6.87
N LYS A 25 0.18 -3.32 -6.61
CA LYS A 25 0.74 -4.66 -6.35
C LYS A 25 0.24 -5.26 -5.04
N LEU A 26 0.13 -4.44 -3.99
CA LEU A 26 -0.40 -4.90 -2.70
C LEU A 26 -1.88 -5.28 -2.80
N ALA A 27 -2.66 -4.60 -3.62
CA ALA A 27 -4.04 -4.98 -3.89
C ALA A 27 -4.15 -6.33 -4.62
N GLU A 28 -3.27 -6.60 -5.59
CA GLU A 28 -3.19 -7.92 -6.24
C GLU A 28 -2.79 -9.01 -5.24
N GLN A 29 -1.82 -8.73 -4.37
CA GLN A 29 -1.37 -9.66 -3.33
C GLN A 29 -2.46 -9.94 -2.29
N GLU A 30 -3.16 -8.91 -1.83
CA GLU A 30 -4.29 -9.02 -0.91
C GLU A 30 -5.40 -9.91 -1.49
N ALA A 31 -5.78 -9.69 -2.75
CA ALA A 31 -6.77 -10.51 -3.44
C ALA A 31 -6.33 -11.98 -3.54
N ALA A 32 -5.06 -12.23 -3.87
CA ALA A 32 -4.50 -13.57 -3.94
C ALA A 32 -4.43 -14.26 -2.56
N LEU A 33 -4.18 -13.51 -1.49
CA LEU A 33 -4.21 -14.03 -0.13
C LEU A 33 -5.64 -14.41 0.28
N HIS A 34 -6.63 -13.57 -0.02
CA HIS A 34 -8.03 -13.89 0.26
C HIS A 34 -8.50 -15.15 -0.46
N GLU A 35 -8.13 -15.32 -1.74
CA GLU A 35 -8.44 -16.54 -2.48
C GLU A 35 -7.78 -17.78 -1.84
N GLN A 36 -6.52 -17.67 -1.43
CA GLN A 36 -5.84 -18.78 -0.73
C GLN A 36 -6.49 -19.09 0.62
N MET A 37 -6.91 -18.08 1.38
CA MET A 37 -7.60 -18.25 2.66
C MET A 37 -8.92 -18.99 2.48
N ALA A 38 -9.68 -18.69 1.42
CA ALA A 38 -10.92 -19.38 1.10
C ALA A 38 -10.68 -20.88 0.80
N GLN A 39 -9.54 -21.23 0.19
CA GLN A 39 -9.17 -22.61 -0.13
C GLN A 39 -8.74 -23.44 1.09
N VAL A 40 -8.34 -22.79 2.19
CA VAL A 40 -7.82 -23.45 3.39
C VAL A 40 -8.63 -23.14 4.65
N ALA A 41 -9.89 -22.73 4.49
CA ALA A 41 -10.75 -22.26 5.58
C ALA A 41 -10.88 -23.25 6.76
N ASP A 42 -10.83 -24.56 6.50
CA ASP A 42 -10.90 -25.61 7.54
C ASP A 42 -9.53 -25.97 8.15
N ASP A 43 -8.43 -25.48 7.57
CA ASP A 43 -7.07 -25.62 8.09
C ASP A 43 -6.69 -24.36 8.86
N TYR A 44 -7.07 -24.31 10.14
CA TYR A 44 -6.83 -23.15 11.00
C TYR A 44 -5.35 -22.77 11.15
N GLY A 45 -4.43 -23.74 11.04
CA GLY A 45 -3.00 -23.46 11.11
C GLY A 45 -2.54 -22.65 9.91
N ARG A 46 -2.85 -23.14 8.71
CA ARG A 46 -2.53 -22.46 7.46
C ARG A 46 -3.31 -21.16 7.27
N LEU A 47 -4.56 -21.11 7.72
CA LEU A 47 -5.37 -19.89 7.72
C LEU A 47 -4.74 -18.81 8.62
N GLY A 48 -4.19 -19.19 9.77
CA GLY A 48 -3.46 -18.29 10.66
C GLY A 48 -2.22 -17.67 10.01
N GLU A 49 -1.41 -18.49 9.32
CA GLU A 49 -0.23 -18.02 8.58
C GLU A 49 -0.60 -17.04 7.46
N LEU A 50 -1.65 -17.34 6.68
CA LEU A 50 -2.13 -16.45 5.63
C LEU A 50 -2.71 -15.15 6.20
N ASN A 51 -3.38 -15.21 7.34
CA ASN A 51 -3.89 -14.02 8.02
C ASN A 51 -2.75 -13.11 8.49
N THR A 52 -1.65 -13.66 9.02
CA THR A 52 -0.47 -12.86 9.36
C THR A 52 0.12 -12.16 8.14
N GLN A 53 0.18 -12.84 6.99
CA GLN A 53 0.63 -12.23 5.73
C GLN A 53 -0.33 -11.12 5.27
N LEU A 54 -1.64 -11.34 5.38
CA LEU A 54 -2.66 -10.35 5.06
C LEU A 54 -2.50 -9.09 5.93
N GLN A 55 -2.30 -9.25 7.24
CA GLN A 55 -2.07 -8.11 8.13
C GLN A 55 -0.82 -7.30 7.72
N ALA A 56 0.27 -7.97 7.35
CA ALA A 56 1.46 -7.28 6.87
C ALA A 56 1.19 -6.46 5.58
N VAL A 57 0.43 -7.02 4.64
CA VAL A 57 0.01 -6.29 3.42
C VAL A 57 -0.84 -5.07 3.78
N LEU A 58 -1.81 -5.22 4.67
CA LEU A 58 -2.68 -4.12 5.07
C LEU A 58 -1.90 -3.01 5.78
N THR A 59 -0.98 -3.35 6.69
CA THR A 59 -0.09 -2.36 7.33
C THR A 59 0.78 -1.62 6.30
N GLU A 60 1.37 -2.32 5.33
CA GLU A 60 2.16 -1.65 4.28
C GLU A 60 1.30 -0.72 3.42
N LYS A 61 0.03 -1.08 3.15
CA LYS A 61 -0.90 -0.21 2.43
C LYS A 61 -1.21 1.06 3.22
N GLU A 62 -1.46 0.96 4.52
CA GLU A 62 -1.69 2.13 5.39
C GLU A 62 -0.49 3.08 5.39
N GLU A 63 0.73 2.56 5.49
CA GLU A 63 1.96 3.37 5.42
C GLU A 63 2.11 4.08 4.07
N LEU A 64 1.79 3.39 2.98
CA LEU A 64 1.82 3.96 1.64
C LEU A 64 0.71 5.00 1.42
N GLU A 65 -0.47 4.83 2.00
CA GLU A 65 -1.55 5.81 1.95
C GLU A 65 -1.17 7.11 2.66
N LEU A 66 -0.48 7.02 3.80
CA LEU A 66 0.10 8.20 4.47
C LEU A 66 1.15 8.89 3.59
N GLU A 67 2.05 8.12 2.98
CA GLU A 67 3.05 8.66 2.05
C GLU A 67 2.41 9.36 0.84
N TRP A 68 1.30 8.79 0.34
CA TRP A 68 0.52 9.36 -0.76
C TRP A 68 -0.11 10.71 -0.35
N LEU A 69 -0.67 10.79 0.85
CA LEU A 69 -1.26 12.02 1.37
C LEU A 69 -0.20 13.12 1.52
N GLU A 70 0.94 12.80 2.16
CA GLU A 70 2.05 13.75 2.32
C GLU A 70 2.58 14.27 0.97
N ALA A 71 2.76 13.39 -0.02
CA ALA A 71 3.20 13.79 -1.35
C ALA A 71 2.13 14.61 -2.11
N SER A 72 0.84 14.34 -1.86
CA SER A 72 -0.26 15.11 -2.45
C SER A 72 -0.33 16.52 -1.89
N GLU A 73 -0.15 16.70 -0.57
CA GLU A 73 -0.12 18.00 0.10
C GLU A 73 0.98 18.92 -0.47
N VAL A 74 2.12 18.37 -0.89
CA VAL A 74 3.20 19.15 -1.54
C VAL A 74 2.79 19.72 -2.90
N LEU A 75 1.79 19.13 -3.55
CA LEU A 75 1.31 19.53 -4.87
C LEU A 75 0.10 20.48 -4.85
N GLU A 76 -0.53 20.68 -3.69
CA GLU A 76 -1.57 21.70 -3.48
C GLU A 76 -1.00 23.13 -3.50
#